data_AF-A0A524K1P4-F1
#
_entry.id   AF-A0A524K1P4-F1
#
_cell.length_a   1.000
_cell.length_b   1.000
_cell.length_c   1.000
_cell.angle_alpha   90.00
_cell.angle_beta   90.00
_cell.angle_gamma   90.00
#
_symmetry.space_group_name_H-M   'P 1'
#
loop_
_entity.id
_entity.type
_entity.pdbx_description
1 polymer ?
#
loop_
_entity_poly.entity_id
_entity_poly.type
_entity_poly.pdbx_seq_one_letter_code
_entity_poly.pdbx_strand_id
1 'polypeptide(L)'
;MTAWRGQLKIDQIFAMENFSKPERIDWLKQEANHYLKKMEASQGDVLAERSGPVLSAANLEQFFRHKERSEKICQILQYLLSFMTHIPENDEIGDEPVNPAEQFREFVRYEADLLLEEDVKNAIFQETNHKEQFAGGNVWDYQERIISMNNELQKQVAQGKNNAVATISSLCQVLEQLCRFWFEVRRHDIRRTRRGDIFLYTLARIVQSRCRQTEKS
;
A
#
# COMPACT_ATOMS: atom_id res chain seq x y z
N MET A 1 21.98 -6.75 4.55
CA MET A 1 21.25 -5.99 5.58
C MET A 1 21.93 -6.22 6.92
N THR A 2 22.51 -5.17 7.48
CA THR A 2 23.13 -5.17 8.81
C THR A 2 22.05 -5.37 9.88
N ALA A 3 22.34 -6.16 10.90
CA ALA A 3 21.41 -6.43 12.00
C ALA A 3 21.04 -5.14 12.74
N TRP A 4 19.80 -4.68 12.56
CA TRP A 4 19.24 -3.52 13.25
C TRP A 4 19.02 -3.85 14.75
N ARG A 5 20.06 -3.65 15.56
CA ARG A 5 20.02 -3.74 17.03
C ARG A 5 19.69 -2.35 17.60
N GLY A 6 18.42 -1.98 17.51
CA GLY A 6 17.84 -0.76 18.07
C GLY A 6 16.44 -0.59 17.50
N GLN A 7 15.46 -0.23 18.33
CA GLN A 7 14.05 -0.09 17.91
C GLN A 7 13.87 1.24 17.16
N LEU A 8 14.45 1.32 15.96
CA LEU A 8 14.27 2.45 15.05
C LEU A 8 12.83 2.42 14.54
N LYS A 9 12.15 3.57 14.63
CA LYS A 9 10.82 3.73 14.02
C LYS A 9 10.96 3.67 12.51
N ILE A 10 9.93 3.15 11.83
CA ILE A 10 9.90 3.02 10.37
C ILE A 10 10.26 4.33 9.65
N ASP A 11 9.74 5.48 10.12
CA ASP A 11 10.06 6.79 9.54
C ASP A 11 11.55 7.16 9.67
N GLN A 12 12.24 6.71 10.73
CA GLN A 12 13.67 6.93 10.92
C GLN A 12 14.50 6.06 9.96
N ILE A 13 14.08 4.81 9.73
CA ILE A 13 14.72 3.92 8.75
C ILE A 13 14.62 4.54 7.36
N PHE A 14 13.42 4.97 6.95
CA PHE A 14 13.22 5.59 5.64
C PHE A 14 13.92 6.95 5.48
N ALA A 15 14.03 7.74 6.55
CA ALA A 15 14.80 8.98 6.53
C ALA A 15 16.31 8.72 6.37
N MET A 16 16.83 7.64 6.96
CA MET A 16 18.25 7.27 6.89
C MET A 16 18.66 6.63 5.56
N GLU A 17 17.78 5.86 4.92
CA GLU A 17 18.14 5.07 3.74
C GLU A 17 18.32 5.88 2.45
N ASN A 18 18.02 7.19 2.46
CA ASN A 18 18.26 8.16 1.40
C ASN A 18 18.12 7.58 -0.03
N PHE A 19 16.89 7.18 -0.38
CA PHE A 19 16.50 6.59 -1.67
C PHE A 19 16.62 7.55 -2.88
N SER A 20 17.42 8.61 -2.78
CA SER A 20 17.74 9.52 -3.88
C SER A 20 18.89 9.01 -4.75
N LYS A 21 19.69 8.06 -4.26
CA LYS A 21 20.84 7.51 -5.00
C LYS A 21 20.37 6.52 -6.08
N PRO A 22 20.85 6.62 -7.34
CA PRO A 22 20.46 5.71 -8.43
C PRO A 22 20.61 4.22 -8.07
N GLU A 23 21.74 3.82 -7.49
CA GLU A 23 22.00 2.43 -7.08
C GLU A 23 20.96 1.90 -6.06
N ARG A 24 20.45 2.78 -5.18
CA ARG A 24 19.43 2.42 -4.20
C ARG A 24 18.06 2.27 -4.86
N ILE A 25 17.76 3.10 -5.84
CA ILE A 25 16.55 3.02 -6.65
C ILE A 25 16.55 1.71 -7.44
N ASP A 26 17.65 1.34 -8.09
CA ASP A 26 17.77 0.11 -8.85
C ASP A 26 17.66 -1.14 -7.97
N TRP A 27 18.34 -1.14 -6.82
CA TRP A 27 18.19 -2.20 -5.83
C TRP A 27 16.73 -2.34 -5.36
N LEU A 28 16.06 -1.22 -5.06
CA LEU A 28 14.66 -1.24 -4.64
C LEU A 28 13.74 -1.79 -5.74
N LYS A 29 13.95 -1.38 -7.00
CA LYS A 29 13.22 -1.94 -8.15
C LYS A 29 13.40 -3.45 -8.26
N GLN A 30 14.63 -3.95 -8.11
CA GLN A 30 14.91 -5.39 -8.16
C GLN A 30 14.21 -6.13 -7.02
N GLU A 31 14.29 -5.61 -5.79
CA GLU A 31 13.71 -6.26 -4.63
C GLU A 31 12.18 -6.25 -4.66
N ALA A 32 11.56 -5.15 -5.11
CA ALA A 32 10.11 -5.07 -5.29
C ALA A 32 9.62 -6.02 -6.39
N ASN A 33 10.35 -6.14 -7.51
CA ASN A 33 10.05 -7.12 -8.56
C ASN A 33 10.19 -8.57 -8.06
N HIS A 34 11.22 -8.86 -7.26
CA HIS A 34 11.38 -10.18 -6.64
C HIS A 34 10.23 -10.50 -5.69
N TYR A 35 9.79 -9.51 -4.90
CA TYR A 35 8.65 -9.65 -4.02
C TYR A 35 7.35 -9.91 -4.78
N LEU A 36 7.09 -9.18 -5.87
CA LEU A 36 5.94 -9.41 -6.76
C LEU A 36 5.92 -10.85 -7.30
N LYS A 37 7.04 -11.33 -7.85
CA LYS A 37 7.14 -12.71 -8.35
C LYS A 37 6.84 -13.75 -7.27
N LYS A 38 7.25 -13.51 -6.03
CA LYS A 38 6.93 -14.39 -4.90
C LYS A 38 5.43 -14.37 -4.57
N MET A 39 4.80 -13.20 -4.57
CA MET A 39 3.36 -13.09 -4.35
C MET A 39 2.59 -13.84 -5.44
N GLU A 40 2.95 -13.63 -6.71
CA GLU A 40 2.32 -14.31 -7.86
C GLU A 40 2.50 -15.83 -7.80
N ALA A 41 3.71 -16.33 -7.48
CA ALA A 41 3.95 -17.77 -7.35
C ALA A 41 3.14 -18.39 -6.19
N SER A 42 3.07 -17.70 -5.05
CA SER A 42 2.33 -18.21 -3.88
C SER A 42 0.81 -18.33 -4.11
N GLN A 43 0.23 -17.56 -5.04
CA GLN A 43 -1.18 -17.68 -5.39
C GLN A 43 -1.50 -19.01 -6.10
N GLY A 44 -0.55 -19.56 -6.86
CA GLY A 44 -0.69 -20.86 -7.52
C GLY A 44 -0.60 -22.03 -6.53
N ASP A 45 0.32 -21.95 -5.58
CA ASP A 45 0.60 -23.03 -4.62
C ASP A 45 -0.54 -23.23 -3.60
N VAL A 46 -1.15 -22.13 -3.12
CA VAL A 46 -2.23 -22.21 -2.12
C VAL A 46 -3.52 -22.85 -2.69
N LEU A 47 -3.77 -22.70 -3.99
CA LEU A 47 -4.88 -23.38 -4.67
C LEU A 47 -4.64 -24.89 -4.78
N ALA A 48 -3.39 -25.31 -5.03
CA ALA A 48 -3.03 -26.72 -5.16
C ALA A 48 -3.09 -27.46 -3.80
N GLU A 49 -2.56 -26.85 -2.73
CA GLU A 49 -2.49 -27.47 -1.40
C GLU A 49 -3.84 -27.60 -0.69
N ARG A 50 -4.84 -26.75 -1.01
CA ARG A 50 -6.15 -26.73 -0.35
C ARG A 50 -7.24 -27.54 -1.05
N SER A 51 -6.86 -28.40 -1.99
CA SER A 51 -7.73 -29.37 -2.66
C SER A 51 -8.20 -30.54 -1.74
N GLY A 52 -8.10 -30.36 -0.42
CA GLY A 52 -8.59 -31.26 0.64
C GLY A 52 -10.01 -30.89 1.13
N PRO A 53 -10.54 -31.56 2.17
CA PRO A 53 -11.99 -31.73 2.39
C PRO A 53 -12.76 -30.41 2.51
N VAL A 54 -13.99 -30.44 1.99
CA VAL A 54 -14.99 -29.36 1.88
C VAL A 54 -14.72 -28.16 2.81
N LEU A 55 -14.20 -27.08 2.24
CA LEU A 55 -14.06 -25.80 2.93
C LEU A 55 -15.45 -25.26 3.29
N SER A 56 -15.60 -24.74 4.51
CA SER A 56 -16.82 -24.03 4.90
C SER A 56 -16.99 -22.76 4.05
N ALA A 57 -18.23 -22.28 3.90
CA ALA A 57 -18.53 -21.06 3.14
C ALA A 57 -17.73 -19.84 3.66
N ALA A 58 -17.58 -19.71 4.99
CA ALA A 58 -16.81 -18.63 5.60
C ALA A 58 -15.31 -18.71 5.26
N ASN A 59 -14.73 -19.93 5.22
CA ASN A 59 -13.33 -20.11 4.87
C ASN A 59 -13.06 -19.83 3.38
N LEU A 60 -14.02 -20.17 2.51
CA LEU A 60 -13.97 -19.84 1.09
C LEU A 60 -14.02 -18.32 0.89
N GLU A 61 -14.96 -17.65 1.55
CA GLU A 61 -15.10 -16.19 1.47
C GLU A 61 -13.82 -15.48 1.94
N GLN A 62 -13.27 -15.87 3.08
CA GLN A 62 -12.01 -15.32 3.58
C GLN A 62 -10.85 -15.55 2.59
N PHE A 63 -10.79 -16.73 1.96
CA PHE A 63 -9.78 -17.05 0.96
C PHE A 63 -9.89 -16.15 -0.27
N PHE A 64 -11.10 -15.99 -0.84
CA PHE A 64 -11.30 -15.13 -2.00
C PHE A 64 -11.00 -13.66 -1.70
N ARG A 65 -11.44 -13.14 -0.54
CA ARG A 65 -11.10 -11.78 -0.10
C ARG A 65 -9.59 -11.59 0.07
N HIS A 66 -8.89 -12.55 0.68
CA HIS A 66 -7.44 -12.46 0.84
C HIS A 66 -6.71 -12.47 -0.51
N LYS A 67 -7.17 -13.31 -1.44
CA LYS A 67 -6.64 -13.38 -2.80
C LYS A 67 -6.85 -12.05 -3.53
N GLU A 68 -8.07 -11.53 -3.54
CA GLU A 68 -8.41 -10.26 -4.18
C GLU A 68 -7.53 -9.11 -3.65
N ARG A 69 -7.42 -8.97 -2.32
CA ARG A 69 -6.55 -7.95 -1.71
C ARG A 69 -5.09 -8.11 -2.12
N SER A 70 -4.61 -9.35 -2.19
CA SER A 70 -3.23 -9.62 -2.63
C SER A 70 -3.02 -9.26 -4.10
N GLU A 71 -3.99 -9.54 -4.96
CA GLU A 71 -3.97 -9.14 -6.37
C GLU A 71 -3.97 -7.62 -6.52
N LYS A 72 -4.78 -6.90 -5.74
CA LYS A 72 -4.84 -5.43 -5.75
C LYS A 72 -3.53 -4.80 -5.32
N ILE A 73 -2.91 -5.31 -4.25
CA ILE A 73 -1.57 -4.89 -3.84
C ILE A 73 -0.53 -5.14 -4.94
N CYS A 74 -0.57 -6.31 -5.61
CA CYS A 74 0.32 -6.58 -6.75
C CYS A 74 0.12 -5.56 -7.88
N GLN A 75 -1.13 -5.26 -8.25
CA GLN A 75 -1.46 -4.27 -9.27
C GLN A 75 -0.91 -2.89 -8.91
N ILE A 76 -1.10 -2.42 -7.67
CA ILE A 76 -0.57 -1.14 -7.21
C ILE A 76 0.97 -1.11 -7.30
N LEU A 77 1.64 -2.18 -6.85
CA LEU A 77 3.10 -2.28 -6.91
C LEU A 77 3.62 -2.28 -8.36
N GLN A 78 2.95 -2.99 -9.27
CA GLN A 78 3.28 -3.01 -10.71
C GLN A 78 3.16 -1.60 -11.31
N TYR A 79 2.07 -0.88 -10.98
CA TYR A 79 1.87 0.50 -11.40
C TYR A 79 2.97 1.43 -10.87
N LEU A 80 3.28 1.35 -9.57
CA LEU A 80 4.35 2.15 -8.98
C LEU A 80 5.71 1.87 -9.63
N LEU A 81 6.03 0.60 -9.92
CA LEU A 81 7.28 0.25 -10.62
C LEU A 81 7.31 0.73 -12.07
N SER A 82 6.18 0.69 -12.77
CA SER A 82 6.03 1.28 -14.10
C SER A 82 6.30 2.79 -14.07
N PHE A 83 5.66 3.49 -13.12
CA PHE A 83 5.82 4.93 -12.90
C PHE A 83 7.24 5.35 -12.50
N MET A 84 8.00 4.49 -11.84
CA MET A 84 9.43 4.74 -11.60
C MET A 84 10.29 4.67 -12.86
N THR A 85 9.77 4.12 -13.95
CA THR A 85 10.44 4.09 -15.25
C THR A 85 9.94 5.25 -16.10
N HIS A 86 8.63 5.42 -16.19
CA HIS A 86 7.98 6.44 -17.00
C HIS A 86 6.69 6.95 -16.36
N ILE A 87 6.52 8.27 -16.24
CA ILE A 87 5.26 8.87 -15.76
C ILE A 87 4.46 9.25 -17.00
N PRO A 88 3.24 8.71 -17.21
CA PRO A 88 2.47 9.02 -18.39
C PRO A 88 2.05 10.49 -18.42
N GLU A 89 2.27 11.12 -19.57
CA GLU A 89 1.81 12.48 -19.85
C GLU A 89 0.43 12.46 -20.53
N ASN A 90 -0.28 13.60 -20.53
CA ASN A 90 -1.67 13.65 -21.02
C ASN A 90 -1.79 13.36 -22.52
N ASP A 91 -0.77 13.73 -23.30
CA ASP A 91 -0.67 13.51 -24.75
C ASP A 91 -0.42 12.04 -25.09
N GLU A 92 0.30 11.31 -24.24
CA GLU A 92 0.50 9.86 -24.38
C GLU A 92 -0.76 9.05 -24.06
N ILE A 93 -1.65 9.60 -23.22
CA ILE A 93 -2.91 8.95 -22.84
C ILE A 93 -3.95 9.06 -23.96
N GLY A 94 -3.97 10.19 -24.69
CA GLY A 94 -4.70 10.41 -25.95
C GLY A 94 -5.94 9.53 -26.18
N ASP A 95 -5.84 8.64 -27.17
CA ASP A 95 -6.89 7.71 -27.60
C ASP A 95 -6.76 6.30 -26.98
N GLU A 96 -5.88 6.12 -25.99
CA GLU A 96 -5.70 4.81 -25.34
C GLU A 96 -6.99 4.37 -24.65
N PRO A 97 -7.37 3.09 -24.73
CA PRO A 97 -8.61 2.59 -24.13
C PRO A 97 -8.58 2.63 -22.60
N VAL A 98 -7.41 2.89 -22.02
CA VAL A 98 -7.16 2.84 -20.58
C VAL A 98 -6.35 4.06 -20.16
N ASN A 99 -6.89 4.83 -19.23
CA ASN A 99 -6.14 5.88 -18.54
C ASN A 99 -5.40 5.27 -17.32
N PRO A 100 -4.05 5.23 -17.32
CA PRO A 100 -3.28 4.65 -16.22
C PRO A 100 -3.55 5.31 -14.86
N ALA A 101 -3.78 6.63 -14.84
CA ALA A 101 -4.05 7.36 -13.60
C ALA A 101 -5.44 7.02 -13.03
N GLU A 102 -6.43 6.77 -13.89
CA GLU A 102 -7.78 6.36 -13.49
C GLU A 102 -7.80 4.90 -13.00
N GLN A 103 -7.13 3.96 -13.69
CA GLN A 103 -7.00 2.59 -13.18
C GLN A 103 -6.26 2.55 -11.84
N PHE A 104 -5.18 3.33 -11.72
CA PHE A 104 -4.48 3.46 -10.46
C PHE A 104 -5.38 4.03 -9.35
N ARG A 105 -6.22 5.02 -9.68
CA ARG A 105 -7.22 5.58 -8.74
C ARG A 105 -8.15 4.49 -8.22
N GLU A 106 -8.64 3.61 -9.08
CA GLU A 106 -9.54 2.53 -8.68
C GLU A 106 -8.90 1.57 -7.68
N PHE A 107 -7.63 1.21 -7.88
CA PHE A 107 -6.91 0.35 -6.93
C PHE A 107 -6.64 1.05 -5.60
N VAL A 108 -6.25 2.32 -5.63
CA VAL A 108 -6.05 3.10 -4.39
C VAL A 108 -7.36 3.29 -3.64
N ARG A 109 -8.47 3.52 -4.36
CA ARG A 109 -9.82 3.60 -3.77
C ARG A 109 -10.20 2.31 -3.07
N TYR A 110 -9.97 1.17 -3.74
CA TYR A 110 -10.23 -0.15 -3.17
C TYR A 110 -9.49 -0.33 -1.84
N GLU A 111 -8.19 -0.03 -1.79
CA GLU A 111 -7.39 -0.15 -0.56
C GLU A 111 -7.87 0.78 0.56
N ALA A 112 -8.36 1.97 0.23
CA ALA A 112 -8.98 2.87 1.22
C ALA A 112 -10.30 2.30 1.75
N ASP A 113 -11.13 1.71 0.89
CA ASP A 113 -12.41 1.09 1.26
C ASP A 113 -12.25 -0.14 2.16
N LEU A 114 -11.16 -0.89 2.01
CA LEU A 114 -10.83 -2.02 2.88
C LEU A 114 -10.82 -1.64 4.37
N LEU A 115 -10.48 -0.40 4.73
CA LEU A 115 -10.51 0.06 6.11
C LEU A 115 -11.89 -0.10 6.77
N LEU A 116 -12.96 -0.09 5.99
CA LEU A 116 -14.32 -0.22 6.48
C LEU A 116 -14.81 -1.67 6.54
N GLU A 117 -14.03 -2.65 6.04
CA GLU A 117 -14.39 -4.05 6.15
C GLU A 117 -14.26 -4.57 7.59
N GLU A 118 -15.21 -5.41 8.02
CA GLU A 118 -15.29 -5.88 9.39
C GLU A 118 -14.07 -6.70 9.83
N ASP A 119 -13.53 -7.55 8.95
CA ASP A 119 -12.33 -8.34 9.28
C ASP A 119 -11.07 -7.46 9.39
N VAL A 120 -10.99 -6.38 8.60
CA VAL A 120 -9.92 -5.38 8.67
C VAL A 120 -10.02 -4.58 9.97
N LYS A 121 -11.21 -4.09 10.34
CA LYS A 121 -11.45 -3.44 11.64
C LYS A 121 -11.08 -4.36 12.79
N ASN A 122 -11.52 -5.62 12.74
CA ASN A 122 -11.19 -6.62 13.74
C ASN A 122 -9.68 -6.85 13.85
N ALA A 123 -8.96 -6.94 12.73
CA ALA A 123 -7.51 -7.06 12.73
C ALA A 123 -6.82 -5.84 13.37
N ILE A 124 -7.30 -4.62 13.07
CA ILE A 124 -6.81 -3.39 13.70
C ILE A 124 -7.05 -3.44 15.20
N PHE A 125 -8.26 -3.78 15.65
CA PHE A 125 -8.59 -3.87 17.07
C PHE A 125 -7.77 -4.93 17.80
N GLN A 126 -7.54 -6.10 17.22
CA GLN A 126 -6.68 -7.11 17.85
C GLN A 126 -5.25 -6.59 18.00
N GLU A 127 -4.71 -5.95 16.96
CA GLU A 127 -3.34 -5.41 16.98
C GLU A 127 -3.17 -4.30 18.02
N THR A 128 -4.18 -3.46 18.21
CA THR A 128 -4.14 -2.31 19.12
C THR A 128 -4.52 -2.65 20.56
N ASN A 129 -5.41 -3.64 20.78
CA ASN A 129 -5.91 -4.04 22.10
C ASN A 129 -5.01 -5.00 22.89
N HIS A 130 -3.88 -5.47 22.34
CA HIS A 130 -2.92 -6.27 23.10
C HIS A 130 -2.25 -5.44 24.23
N LYS A 131 -2.86 -5.57 25.42
CA LYS A 131 -2.43 -5.38 26.82
C LYS A 131 -1.32 -4.36 27.18
N GLU A 132 -1.69 -3.50 28.13
CA GLU A 132 -0.92 -3.02 29.30
C GLU A 132 -0.06 -1.74 29.26
N GLN A 133 0.04 -0.97 28.17
CA GLN A 133 0.83 0.28 28.20
C GLN A 133 0.24 1.53 27.53
N PHE A 134 -1.04 1.55 27.18
CA PHE A 134 -1.67 2.80 26.70
C PHE A 134 -2.51 3.47 27.79
N ALA A 135 -1.96 4.56 28.33
CA ALA A 135 -2.75 5.61 28.93
C ALA A 135 -3.58 6.28 27.81
N GLY A 136 -4.87 5.92 27.73
CA GLY A 136 -5.87 6.80 27.10
C GLY A 136 -6.23 6.56 25.63
N GLY A 137 -6.40 5.31 25.21
CA GLY A 137 -7.07 5.00 23.93
C GLY A 137 -8.06 3.85 24.08
N ASN A 138 -9.37 4.10 24.10
CA ASN A 138 -10.41 3.07 24.12
C ASN A 138 -10.60 2.49 22.70
N VAL A 139 -11.15 1.28 22.58
CA VAL A 139 -11.55 0.63 21.31
C VAL A 139 -12.35 1.59 20.41
N TRP A 140 -13.18 2.42 21.03
CA TRP A 140 -13.97 3.47 20.38
C TRP A 140 -13.13 4.48 19.59
N ASP A 141 -11.93 4.82 20.08
CA ASP A 141 -11.06 5.82 19.45
C ASP A 141 -10.53 5.33 18.10
N TYR A 142 -10.29 4.02 17.96
CA TYR A 142 -9.89 3.45 16.67
C TYR A 142 -11.04 3.33 15.67
N GLN A 143 -12.27 3.12 16.14
CA GLN A 143 -13.43 3.05 15.24
C GLN A 143 -13.71 4.40 14.57
N GLU A 144 -13.80 5.47 15.36
CA GLU A 144 -13.98 6.82 14.82
C GLU A 144 -12.82 7.22 13.91
N ARG A 145 -11.60 6.84 14.30
CA ARG A 145 -10.41 7.10 13.51
C ARG A 145 -10.37 6.37 12.18
N ILE A 146 -10.80 5.10 12.13
CA ILE A 146 -10.92 4.33 10.88
C ILE A 146 -11.88 5.04 9.92
N ILE A 147 -13.05 5.45 10.43
CA ILE A 147 -14.07 6.15 9.64
C ILE A 147 -13.54 7.50 9.15
N SER A 148 -12.94 8.28 10.05
CA SER A 148 -12.36 9.60 9.71
C SER A 148 -11.25 9.46 8.68
N MET A 149 -10.35 8.49 8.83
CA MET A 149 -9.29 8.21 7.88
C MET A 149 -9.85 7.81 6.52
N ASN A 150 -10.77 6.84 6.47
CA ASN A 150 -11.38 6.41 5.20
C ASN A 150 -12.07 7.59 4.49
N ASN A 151 -12.88 8.38 5.18
CA ASN A 151 -13.56 9.54 4.59
C ASN A 151 -12.56 10.55 4.00
N GLU A 152 -11.47 10.82 4.70
CA GLU A 152 -10.43 11.73 4.23
C GLU A 152 -9.70 11.16 3.00
N LEU A 153 -9.31 9.88 3.03
CA LEU A 153 -8.70 9.22 1.88
C LEU A 153 -9.64 9.21 0.67
N GLN A 154 -10.92 8.88 0.86
CA GLN A 154 -11.92 8.88 -0.20
C GLN A 154 -12.10 10.26 -0.84
N LYS A 155 -12.14 11.31 -0.01
CA LYS A 155 -12.19 12.68 -0.50
C LYS A 155 -10.95 13.02 -1.35
N GLN A 156 -9.76 12.63 -0.92
CA GLN A 156 -8.52 12.88 -1.67
C GLN A 156 -8.45 12.07 -2.98
N VAL A 157 -8.91 10.81 -2.97
CA VAL A 157 -8.98 9.94 -4.16
C VAL A 157 -9.96 10.50 -5.19
N ALA A 158 -11.10 11.01 -4.74
CA ALA A 158 -12.12 11.59 -5.60
C ALA A 158 -11.72 12.96 -6.18
N GLN A 159 -10.81 13.68 -5.52
CA GLN A 159 -10.28 14.95 -6.01
C GLN A 159 -9.29 14.71 -7.16
N GLY A 160 -9.83 14.45 -8.35
CA GLY A 160 -9.06 14.44 -9.60
C GLY A 160 -8.31 15.75 -9.80
N LYS A 161 -7.13 15.67 -10.41
CA LYS A 161 -6.35 16.85 -10.82
C LYS A 161 -6.48 17.06 -12.32
N ASN A 162 -6.09 18.24 -12.78
CA ASN A 162 -6.25 18.66 -14.17
C ASN A 162 -5.37 17.87 -15.17
N ASN A 163 -4.43 17.06 -14.68
CA ASN A 163 -3.57 16.22 -15.51
C ASN A 163 -3.23 14.89 -14.80
N ALA A 164 -2.73 13.92 -15.58
CA ALA A 164 -2.40 12.58 -15.11
C ALA A 164 -1.25 12.60 -14.09
N VAL A 165 -0.20 13.38 -14.32
CA VAL A 165 0.97 13.50 -13.44
C VAL A 165 0.56 13.94 -12.02
N ALA A 166 -0.22 15.01 -11.93
CA ALA A 166 -0.74 15.55 -10.67
C ALA A 166 -1.71 14.56 -9.99
N THR A 167 -2.51 13.85 -10.78
CA THR A 167 -3.39 12.79 -10.27
C THR A 167 -2.58 11.65 -9.66
N ILE A 168 -1.57 11.13 -10.35
CA ILE A 168 -0.68 10.07 -9.85
C ILE A 168 0.06 10.53 -8.59
N SER A 169 0.56 11.76 -8.56
CA SER A 169 1.22 12.37 -7.40
C SER A 169 0.30 12.42 -6.17
N SER A 170 -0.97 12.82 -6.38
CA SER A 170 -2.00 12.86 -5.33
C SER A 170 -2.35 11.45 -4.83
N LEU A 171 -2.49 10.48 -5.74
CA LEU A 171 -2.79 9.08 -5.37
C LEU A 171 -1.63 8.43 -4.61
N CYS A 172 -0.38 8.74 -4.95
CA CYS A 172 0.78 8.33 -4.16
C CYS A 172 0.72 8.92 -2.74
N GLN A 173 0.26 10.16 -2.58
CA GLN A 173 0.07 10.77 -1.26
C GLN A 173 -0.99 10.04 -0.42
N VAL A 174 -2.07 9.58 -1.05
CA VAL A 174 -3.11 8.77 -0.39
C VAL A 174 -2.53 7.44 0.07
N LEU A 175 -1.79 6.73 -0.80
CA LEU A 175 -1.12 5.48 -0.44
C LEU A 175 -0.13 5.66 0.72
N GLU A 176 0.63 6.75 0.73
CA GLU A 176 1.54 7.06 1.83
C GLU A 176 0.80 7.22 3.16
N GLN A 177 -0.34 7.92 3.16
CA GLN A 177 -1.18 8.10 4.35
C GLN A 177 -1.74 6.77 4.84
N LEU A 178 -2.24 5.93 3.91
CA LEU A 178 -2.73 4.60 4.24
C LEU A 178 -1.62 3.72 4.84
N CYS A 179 -0.42 3.72 4.25
CA CYS A 179 0.72 2.97 4.78
C CYS A 179 1.13 3.47 6.18
N ARG A 180 1.14 4.78 6.41
CA ARG A 180 1.44 5.36 7.73
C ARG A 180 0.42 4.96 8.78
N PHE A 181 -0.86 4.92 8.42
CA PHE A 181 -1.90 4.41 9.30
C PHE A 181 -1.60 2.95 9.69
N TRP A 182 -1.25 2.10 8.74
CA TRP A 182 -0.85 0.72 9.04
C TRP A 182 0.42 0.62 9.89
N PHE A 183 1.42 1.46 9.64
CA PHE A 183 2.62 1.50 10.46
C PHE A 183 2.29 1.87 11.90
N GLU A 184 1.38 2.81 12.11
CA GLU A 184 0.94 3.19 13.45
C GLU A 184 0.15 2.09 14.15
N VAL A 185 -0.75 1.40 13.45
CA VAL A 185 -1.44 0.22 13.97
C VAL A 185 -0.42 -0.84 14.43
N ARG A 186 0.69 -0.98 13.71
CA ARG A 186 1.85 -1.85 14.07
C ARG A 186 2.85 -1.19 15.03
N ARG A 187 2.53 -0.04 15.62
CA ARG A 187 3.38 0.74 16.55
C ARG A 187 4.75 1.11 15.98
N HIS A 188 4.83 1.31 14.67
CA HIS A 188 6.05 1.53 13.90
C HIS A 188 7.11 0.43 14.09
N ASP A 189 6.71 -0.77 14.48
CA ASP A 189 7.61 -1.92 14.59
C ASP A 189 7.80 -2.56 13.21
N ILE A 190 8.98 -2.33 12.63
CA ILE A 190 9.37 -2.87 11.32
C ILE A 190 9.25 -4.40 11.24
N ARG A 191 9.38 -5.11 12.37
CA ARG A 191 9.28 -6.58 12.42
C ARG A 191 7.83 -7.05 12.29
N ARG A 192 6.88 -6.20 12.65
CA ARG A 192 5.44 -6.47 12.57
C ARG A 192 4.82 -5.89 11.30
N THR A 193 5.48 -4.95 10.63
CA THR A 193 4.97 -4.37 9.38
C THR A 193 5.13 -5.34 8.21
N ARG A 194 4.09 -5.46 7.38
CA ARG A 194 4.16 -6.31 6.20
C ARG A 194 5.12 -5.70 5.19
N ARG A 195 5.85 -6.57 4.50
CA ARG A 195 6.82 -6.14 3.49
C ARG A 195 6.16 -5.38 2.32
N GLY A 196 4.94 -5.76 1.95
CA GLY A 196 4.14 -5.04 0.95
C GLY A 196 3.91 -3.57 1.34
N ASP A 197 3.50 -3.31 2.59
CA ASP A 197 3.25 -1.93 3.08
C ASP A 197 4.53 -1.07 3.03
N ILE A 198 5.70 -1.66 3.30
CA ILE A 198 7.02 -1.01 3.19
C ILE A 198 7.31 -0.63 1.74
N PHE A 199 7.11 -1.54 0.79
CA PHE A 199 7.31 -1.25 -0.62
C PHE A 199 6.34 -0.21 -1.15
N LEU A 200 5.04 -0.35 -0.86
CA LEU A 200 4.02 0.62 -1.25
C LEU A 200 4.41 2.02 -0.79
N TYR A 201 4.74 2.19 0.50
CA TYR A 201 5.17 3.47 1.04
C TYR A 201 6.40 4.04 0.33
N THR A 202 7.44 3.22 0.15
CA THR A 202 8.71 3.69 -0.41
C THR A 202 8.58 4.07 -1.87
N LEU A 203 7.93 3.21 -2.66
CA LEU A 203 7.74 3.42 -4.09
C LEU A 203 6.81 4.61 -4.34
N ALA A 204 5.72 4.75 -3.59
CA ALA A 204 4.81 5.89 -3.69
C ALA A 204 5.55 7.22 -3.46
N ARG A 205 6.42 7.30 -2.45
CA ARG A 205 7.24 8.50 -2.20
C ARG A 205 8.17 8.84 -3.36
N ILE A 206 8.81 7.84 -3.95
CA ILE A 206 9.73 8.05 -5.06
C ILE A 206 8.96 8.50 -6.31
N VAL A 207 7.85 7.83 -6.63
CA VAL A 207 6.98 8.19 -7.75
C VAL A 207 6.45 9.61 -7.57
N GLN A 208 5.93 9.95 -6.39
CA GLN A 208 5.48 11.31 -6.09
C GLN A 208 6.58 12.36 -6.30
N SER A 209 7.81 12.07 -5.86
CA SER A 209 8.95 12.97 -6.08
C SER A 209 9.26 13.14 -7.57
N ARG A 210 9.11 12.11 -8.39
CA ARG A 210 9.30 12.17 -9.85
C ARG A 210 8.20 12.99 -10.51
N CYS A 211 6.93 12.80 -10.14
CA CYS A 211 5.82 13.62 -10.65
C CYS A 211 6.09 15.13 -10.45
N ARG A 212 6.60 15.53 -9.27
CA ARG A 212 6.97 16.93 -8.99
C ARG A 212 8.13 17.46 -9.83
N GLN A 213 8.98 16.58 -10.37
CA GLN A 213 10.07 16.96 -11.29
C GLN A 213 9.54 17.10 -12.71
N THR A 214 8.65 16.19 -13.13
CA THR A 214 7.96 16.25 -14.43
C THR A 214 7.12 17.52 -14.54
N GLU A 215 6.37 17.91 -13.51
CA GLU A 215 5.57 19.16 -13.52
C GLU A 215 6.40 20.45 -13.66
N LYS A 216 7.72 20.40 -13.41
CA LYS A 216 8.62 21.56 -13.49
C LYS A 216 9.39 21.63 -14.82
N SER A 217 9.40 20.54 -15.58
CA SER A 217 10.12 20.43 -16.86
C SER A 217 9.26 20.97 -17.98
#